data_AF-D8F1G5-F1
#
_entry.id   AF-D8F1G5-F1
#
_cell.length_a   1.000
_cell.length_b   1.000
_cell.length_c   1.000
_cell.angle_alpha   90.00
_cell.angle_beta   90.00
_cell.angle_gamma   90.00
#
_symmetry.space_group_name_H-M   'P 1'
#
loop_
_entity.id
_entity.type
_entity.pdbx_description
1 polymer ?
#
loop_
_entity_poly.entity_id
_entity_poly.type
_entity_poly.pdbx_seq_one_letter_code
_entity_poly.pdbx_strand_id
1 'polypeptide(L)'
;MSLPRIGIAQESCDSYYQCLGDYPSNANPGYHEDVQGITHDDENWFITQSDPDDSDPAERSLWKIPATYDLSSVSPNADGVKRIILDEIPELASKGYNHFGDLTYYKNKKYDNKGYLVIPVTGGPVGILAVFRSSDLGYVGYAELSAGSGWAAIDPDGNVYAQSEQNTKCLIYKLKWDLIPNEVKIYPMGMFTFRDESQNLLAINHQQGGVITESGSLLYLVSGLYDDHYANDGINVFDLQTGRRVIRSTNGDGLFNYEFHPGGWFDNRDEPEGITIWDLDDDQAPEAPKITGQLHVFMVDNDGSADEIYLKHYTQTITVDGINGNDRDWGRPFDPKKTVIGAVNLIEHYHWNGARIKIKTGSYPETLTISLRMQLLSDGGLVKIGTTR
;
A
#
# COMPACT_ATOMS: atom_id res chain seq x y z
N MET A 1 -6.89 -25.89 -21.16
CA MET A 1 -7.84 -25.14 -20.32
C MET A 1 -7.76 -25.77 -18.93
N SER A 2 -6.95 -25.19 -18.04
CA SER A 2 -6.73 -25.71 -16.68
C SER A 2 -7.95 -25.37 -15.84
N LEU A 3 -8.50 -26.34 -15.10
CA LEU A 3 -9.51 -26.05 -14.08
C LEU A 3 -8.90 -25.12 -13.02
N PRO A 4 -9.64 -24.13 -12.50
CA PRO A 4 -9.17 -23.27 -11.43
C PRO A 4 -8.95 -24.13 -10.17
N ARG A 5 -7.82 -23.93 -9.49
CA ARG A 5 -7.57 -24.49 -8.16
C ARG A 5 -8.58 -23.89 -7.20
N ILE A 6 -9.69 -24.59 -6.95
CA ILE A 6 -10.60 -24.27 -5.86
C ILE A 6 -9.88 -24.74 -4.58
N GLY A 7 -9.34 -23.79 -3.79
CA GLY A 7 -8.97 -24.05 -2.39
C GLY A 7 -7.57 -23.68 -1.90
N ILE A 8 -6.92 -22.60 -2.37
CA ILE A 8 -5.62 -22.14 -1.80
C ILE A 8 -5.62 -20.65 -1.39
N ALA A 9 -6.70 -19.90 -1.61
CA ALA A 9 -6.74 -18.45 -1.37
C ALA A 9 -6.61 -18.01 0.12
N GLN A 10 -6.30 -18.92 1.05
CA GLN A 10 -6.25 -18.62 2.48
C GLN A 10 -5.08 -19.31 3.21
N GLU A 11 -3.94 -19.47 2.55
CA GLU A 11 -2.69 -19.86 3.23
C GLU A 11 -1.84 -18.66 3.68
N SER A 12 -1.95 -17.49 3.05
CA SER A 12 -1.11 -16.33 3.36
C SER A 12 -1.65 -15.47 4.52
N CYS A 13 -0.76 -15.12 5.45
CA CYS A 13 -1.00 -14.14 6.52
C CYS A 13 -0.73 -12.76 5.93
N ASP A 14 -1.74 -12.16 5.30
CA ASP A 14 -1.64 -10.85 4.60
C ASP A 14 -2.63 -9.82 5.16
N SER A 15 -2.93 -9.89 6.45
CA SER A 15 -3.94 -9.06 7.11
C SER A 15 -3.27 -7.92 7.88
N TYR A 16 -2.94 -6.80 7.22
CA TYR A 16 -2.15 -5.70 7.80
C TYR A 16 -3.05 -4.63 8.42
N TYR A 17 -3.59 -4.92 9.61
CA TYR A 17 -4.69 -4.12 10.16
C TYR A 17 -4.29 -3.22 11.31
N GLN A 18 -3.22 -3.48 12.07
CA GLN A 18 -2.95 -2.69 13.26
C GLN A 18 -2.16 -1.42 12.93
N CYS A 19 -2.81 -0.27 13.09
CA CYS A 19 -2.13 1.03 12.94
C CYS A 19 -1.02 1.20 14.00
N LEU A 20 0.18 1.53 13.54
CA LEU A 20 1.39 1.79 14.34
C LEU A 20 1.64 3.28 14.59
N GLY A 21 0.96 4.15 13.83
CA GLY A 21 1.20 5.59 13.77
C GLY A 21 1.63 6.01 12.36
N ASP A 22 2.18 7.20 12.26
CA ASP A 22 2.60 7.82 11.01
C ASP A 22 4.02 8.37 11.10
N TYR A 23 4.81 8.11 10.06
CA TYR A 23 6.13 8.70 9.87
C TYR A 23 6.55 8.68 8.38
N PRO A 24 6.82 9.84 7.74
CA PRO A 24 6.73 11.19 8.27
C PRO A 24 5.32 11.56 8.74
N SER A 25 5.25 12.58 9.60
CA SER A 25 4.03 13.07 10.23
C SER A 25 4.07 14.60 10.15
N ASN A 26 3.10 15.19 9.45
CA ASN A 26 3.03 16.63 9.21
C ASN A 26 4.37 17.21 8.71
N ALA A 27 4.93 16.60 7.66
CA ALA A 27 6.27 16.88 7.19
C ALA A 27 6.28 17.34 5.74
N ASN A 28 7.28 18.18 5.42
CA ASN A 28 7.42 18.83 4.11
C ASN A 28 8.77 18.47 3.46
N PRO A 29 9.09 17.17 3.25
CA PRO A 29 10.30 16.79 2.52
C PRO A 29 10.21 17.22 1.06
N GLY A 30 11.32 17.14 0.30
CA GLY A 30 11.36 17.64 -1.08
C GLY A 30 10.36 17.02 -2.06
N TYR A 31 9.62 15.98 -1.66
CA TYR A 31 8.60 15.30 -2.45
C TYR A 31 7.17 15.50 -1.88
N HIS A 32 6.94 16.40 -0.93
CA HIS A 32 5.66 16.56 -0.22
C HIS A 32 4.47 17.05 -1.04
N GLU A 33 4.69 18.01 -1.94
CA GLU A 33 3.62 18.62 -2.74
C GLU A 33 2.93 17.57 -3.60
N ASP A 34 1.59 17.52 -3.54
CA ASP A 34 0.73 16.71 -4.40
C ASP A 34 1.22 15.25 -4.55
N VAL A 35 1.60 14.59 -3.45
CA VAL A 35 2.00 13.17 -3.49
C VAL A 35 0.83 12.31 -3.95
N GLN A 36 1.09 11.41 -4.90
CA GLN A 36 0.05 10.56 -5.50
C GLN A 36 0.27 9.08 -5.21
N GLY A 37 1.51 8.65 -5.05
CA GLY A 37 1.86 7.23 -5.08
C GLY A 37 3.05 6.84 -4.25
N ILE A 38 3.04 5.60 -3.76
CA ILE A 38 4.22 4.99 -3.12
C ILE A 38 4.36 3.53 -3.53
N THR A 39 5.59 3.11 -3.79
CA THR A 39 5.95 1.70 -3.86
C THR A 39 7.42 1.52 -3.47
N HIS A 40 7.96 0.31 -3.56
CA HIS A 40 9.35 0.06 -3.23
C HIS A 40 9.94 -1.10 -4.05
N ASP A 41 11.27 -1.16 -4.09
CA ASP A 41 12.00 -2.39 -4.38
C ASP A 41 12.70 -2.90 -3.10
N ASP A 42 13.72 -3.74 -3.25
CA ASP A 42 14.44 -4.32 -2.10
C ASP A 42 15.29 -3.25 -1.35
N GLU A 43 15.56 -2.09 -1.96
CA GLU A 43 16.53 -1.10 -1.48
C GLU A 43 16.04 0.36 -1.52
N ASN A 44 14.91 0.65 -2.16
CA ASN A 44 14.48 2.01 -2.44
C ASN A 44 12.96 2.17 -2.32
N TRP A 45 12.54 3.33 -1.81
CA TRP A 45 11.22 3.88 -2.01
C TRP A 45 11.12 4.52 -3.40
N PHE A 46 9.93 4.42 -4.00
CA PHE A 46 9.55 5.17 -5.18
C PHE A 46 8.28 5.94 -4.90
N ILE A 47 8.28 7.22 -5.23
CA ILE A 47 7.19 8.15 -4.90
C ILE A 47 6.84 8.94 -6.15
N THR A 48 5.55 9.10 -6.43
CA THR A 48 5.04 9.96 -7.50
C THR A 48 4.39 11.20 -6.91
N GLN A 49 4.54 12.32 -7.61
CA GLN A 49 3.86 13.58 -7.34
C GLN A 49 3.12 14.04 -8.60
N SER A 50 2.13 14.90 -8.44
CA SER A 50 1.46 15.63 -9.52
C SER A 50 1.59 17.14 -9.36
N ASP A 51 1.07 17.89 -10.32
CA ASP A 51 0.88 19.34 -10.21
C ASP A 51 -0.39 19.65 -11.00
N PRO A 52 -1.56 19.59 -10.35
CA PRO A 52 -2.85 19.78 -10.99
C PRO A 52 -3.03 21.23 -11.46
N ASP A 53 -2.34 22.19 -10.84
CA ASP A 53 -2.48 23.63 -11.11
C ASP A 53 -1.46 24.17 -12.14
N ASP A 54 -0.53 23.35 -12.62
CA ASP A 54 0.53 23.73 -13.57
C ASP A 54 1.39 24.88 -13.05
N SER A 55 1.59 24.90 -11.73
CA SER A 55 2.24 25.99 -11.02
C SER A 55 3.77 25.80 -10.95
N ASP A 56 4.24 24.56 -10.81
CA ASP A 56 5.64 24.18 -10.87
C ASP A 56 5.81 22.80 -11.55
N PRO A 57 6.29 22.76 -12.80
CA PRO A 57 6.61 21.51 -13.50
C PRO A 57 7.47 20.54 -12.68
N ALA A 58 8.30 21.02 -11.75
CA ALA A 58 9.10 20.16 -10.90
C ALA A 58 8.23 19.21 -10.06
N GLU A 59 7.02 19.61 -9.66
CA GLU A 59 6.12 18.82 -8.82
C GLU A 59 5.50 17.62 -9.58
N ARG A 60 5.65 17.54 -10.91
CA ARG A 60 5.26 16.36 -11.69
C ARG A 60 6.36 15.31 -11.75
N SER A 61 6.76 14.77 -10.60
CA SER A 61 8.01 14.00 -10.53
C SER A 61 7.87 12.57 -10.01
N LEU A 62 8.79 11.73 -10.48
CA LEU A 62 9.00 10.37 -9.99
C LEU A 62 10.34 10.33 -9.25
N TRP A 63 10.27 9.93 -7.99
CA TRP A 63 11.41 9.83 -7.09
C TRP A 63 11.87 8.39 -6.93
N LYS A 64 13.17 8.23 -6.74
CA LYS A 64 13.82 7.04 -6.20
C LYS A 64 14.65 7.47 -5.00
N ILE A 65 14.30 6.97 -3.83
CA ILE A 65 14.92 7.35 -2.55
C ILE A 65 15.43 6.07 -1.89
N PRO A 66 16.73 5.96 -1.57
CA PRO A 66 17.24 4.77 -0.87
C PRO A 66 16.50 4.58 0.46
N ALA A 67 16.16 3.33 0.80
CA ALA A 67 15.38 2.98 2.00
C ALA A 67 16.00 3.53 3.30
N THR A 68 17.33 3.64 3.32
CA THR A 68 18.14 4.10 4.44
C THR A 68 18.01 5.61 4.72
N TYR A 69 17.33 6.36 3.85
CA TYR A 69 17.09 7.78 4.08
C TYR A 69 15.93 8.01 5.05
N ASP A 70 16.07 9.03 5.90
CA ASP A 70 14.95 9.54 6.68
C ASP A 70 13.98 10.31 5.76
N LEU A 71 12.83 9.68 5.49
CA LEU A 71 11.80 10.21 4.60
C LEU A 71 11.32 11.62 4.98
N SER A 72 11.44 12.05 6.25
CA SER A 72 10.98 13.38 6.66
C SER A 72 11.91 14.54 6.25
N SER A 73 13.04 14.25 5.59
CA SER A 73 14.09 15.24 5.33
C SER A 73 14.79 15.08 3.99
N VAL A 74 14.18 14.32 3.06
CA VAL A 74 14.77 14.04 1.75
C VAL A 74 14.89 15.32 0.93
N SER A 75 16.05 15.51 0.30
CA SER A 75 16.31 16.59 -0.66
C SER A 75 16.47 16.02 -2.07
N PRO A 76 16.00 16.72 -3.13
CA PRO A 76 16.21 16.29 -4.52
C PRO A 76 17.68 16.15 -4.93
N ASN A 77 18.60 16.80 -4.21
CA ASN A 77 20.04 16.78 -4.51
C ASN A 77 20.83 15.85 -3.58
N ALA A 78 20.17 15.07 -2.73
CA ALA A 78 20.85 14.16 -1.82
C ALA A 78 21.50 12.98 -2.59
N ASP A 79 22.62 12.46 -2.06
CA ASP A 79 23.38 11.40 -2.73
C ASP A 79 22.55 10.11 -2.87
N GLY A 80 22.54 9.52 -4.05
CA GLY A 80 21.75 8.32 -4.36
C GLY A 80 20.25 8.57 -4.59
N VAL A 81 19.72 9.75 -4.24
CA VAL A 81 18.36 10.14 -4.63
C VAL A 81 18.35 10.44 -6.14
N LYS A 82 17.35 9.90 -6.84
CA LYS A 82 17.07 10.25 -8.24
C LYS A 82 15.68 10.83 -8.34
N ARG A 83 15.53 11.80 -9.22
CA ARG A 83 14.25 12.42 -9.57
C ARG A 83 14.23 12.60 -11.07
N ILE A 84 13.11 12.27 -11.69
CA ILE A 84 12.80 12.68 -13.06
C ILE A 84 11.52 13.50 -13.05
N ILE A 85 11.42 14.47 -13.95
CA ILE A 85 10.22 15.27 -14.12
C ILE A 85 9.49 14.77 -15.37
N LEU A 86 8.16 14.66 -15.30
CA LEU A 86 7.33 14.16 -16.40
C LEU A 86 7.57 14.95 -17.69
N ASP A 87 7.70 16.27 -17.58
CA ASP A 87 7.95 17.21 -18.68
C ASP A 87 9.29 16.97 -19.39
N GLU A 88 10.24 16.30 -18.73
CA GLU A 88 11.52 15.91 -19.32
C GLU A 88 11.42 14.66 -20.20
N ILE A 89 10.25 14.03 -20.30
CA ILE A 89 9.97 12.86 -21.14
C ILE A 89 9.22 13.33 -22.40
N PRO A 90 9.91 13.57 -23.54
CA PRO A 90 9.31 14.21 -24.71
C PRO A 90 8.09 13.46 -25.26
N GLU A 91 8.08 12.14 -25.17
CA GLU A 91 7.00 11.28 -25.61
C GLU A 91 5.69 11.51 -24.84
N LEU A 92 5.79 11.88 -23.56
CA LEU A 92 4.66 12.17 -22.69
C LEU A 92 4.30 13.66 -22.70
N ALA A 93 5.30 14.53 -22.53
CA ALA A 93 5.13 15.98 -22.46
C ALA A 93 4.49 16.55 -23.74
N SER A 94 4.91 16.08 -24.92
CA SER A 94 4.36 16.53 -26.21
C SER A 94 2.89 16.16 -26.41
N LYS A 95 2.34 15.29 -25.56
CA LYS A 95 0.93 14.88 -25.57
C LYS A 95 0.12 15.51 -24.45
N GLY A 96 0.73 16.35 -23.60
CA GLY A 96 0.05 17.02 -22.49
C GLY A 96 -0.24 16.13 -21.29
N TYR A 97 0.43 14.98 -21.15
CA TYR A 97 0.40 14.26 -19.88
C TYR A 97 1.05 15.12 -18.80
N ASN A 98 0.49 15.13 -17.60
CA ASN A 98 0.94 16.01 -16.52
C ASN A 98 0.68 15.48 -15.10
N HIS A 99 0.17 14.26 -14.96
CA HIS A 99 -0.29 13.73 -13.67
C HIS A 99 0.10 12.26 -13.54
N PHE A 100 1.08 11.96 -12.68
CA PHE A 100 1.40 10.59 -12.26
C PHE A 100 0.44 10.15 -11.17
N GLY A 101 -0.14 8.95 -11.26
CA GLY A 101 -0.93 8.38 -10.18
C GLY A 101 -0.13 7.46 -9.25
N ASP A 102 -0.85 6.66 -8.46
CA ASP A 102 -0.29 5.62 -7.59
C ASP A 102 0.36 4.50 -8.42
N LEU A 103 1.66 4.32 -8.19
CA LEU A 103 2.54 3.42 -8.93
C LEU A 103 2.71 2.07 -8.25
N THR A 104 3.14 1.08 -9.03
CA THR A 104 3.48 -0.24 -8.49
C THR A 104 4.79 -0.77 -9.05
N TYR A 105 5.58 -1.40 -8.19
CA TYR A 105 6.81 -2.10 -8.57
C TYR A 105 6.53 -3.56 -8.94
N TYR A 106 7.16 -4.02 -10.02
CA TYR A 106 7.14 -5.43 -10.41
C TYR A 106 8.52 -5.93 -10.85
N LYS A 107 8.99 -6.99 -10.19
CA LYS A 107 10.21 -7.72 -10.58
C LYS A 107 9.85 -8.81 -11.57
N ASN A 108 10.24 -8.64 -12.83
CA ASN A 108 9.96 -9.57 -13.92
C ASN A 108 10.85 -10.82 -13.85
N LYS A 109 10.64 -11.66 -12.83
CA LYS A 109 11.43 -12.87 -12.54
C LYS A 109 11.45 -13.86 -13.72
N LYS A 110 10.47 -13.79 -14.63
CA LYS A 110 10.28 -14.77 -15.70
C LYS A 110 11.13 -14.51 -16.93
N TYR A 111 11.32 -13.26 -17.35
CA TYR A 111 11.94 -12.96 -18.64
C TYR A 111 13.34 -12.37 -18.53
N ASP A 112 13.54 -11.36 -17.68
CA ASP A 112 14.83 -10.67 -17.58
C ASP A 112 15.32 -10.42 -16.16
N ASN A 113 14.51 -10.77 -15.15
CA ASN A 113 14.79 -10.61 -13.73
C ASN A 113 15.10 -9.15 -13.34
N LYS A 114 14.50 -8.17 -14.05
CA LYS A 114 14.64 -6.74 -13.77
C LYS A 114 13.39 -6.18 -13.10
N GLY A 115 13.60 -5.09 -12.36
CA GLY A 115 12.56 -4.32 -11.70
C GLY A 115 12.00 -3.22 -12.61
N TYR A 116 10.67 -3.09 -12.62
CA TYR A 116 9.95 -2.10 -13.38
C TYR A 116 8.95 -1.38 -12.48
N LEU A 117 8.76 -0.09 -12.73
CA LEU A 117 7.68 0.72 -12.16
C LEU A 117 6.61 0.85 -13.23
N VAL A 118 5.36 0.56 -12.87
CA VAL A 118 4.19 0.73 -13.73
C VAL A 118 3.34 1.81 -13.11
N ILE A 119 3.16 2.90 -13.86
CA ILE A 119 2.57 4.14 -13.35
C ILE A 119 1.40 4.52 -14.26
N PRO A 120 0.18 4.67 -13.73
CA PRO A 120 -0.89 5.29 -14.50
C PRO A 120 -0.59 6.78 -14.68
N VAL A 121 -0.84 7.32 -15.87
CA VAL A 121 -0.59 8.74 -16.19
C VAL A 121 -1.80 9.34 -16.90
N THR A 122 -2.20 10.53 -16.45
CA THR A 122 -3.37 11.30 -16.94
C THR A 122 -2.94 12.71 -17.40
N GLY A 123 -3.91 13.55 -17.79
CA GLY A 123 -3.70 14.88 -18.39
C GLY A 123 -3.70 14.90 -19.91
N GLY A 124 -3.23 13.83 -20.54
CA GLY A 124 -3.23 13.67 -22.00
C GLY A 124 -4.59 13.29 -22.61
N PRO A 125 -4.63 12.93 -23.91
CA PRO A 125 -5.88 12.65 -24.64
C PRO A 125 -6.63 11.41 -24.12
N VAL A 126 -5.89 10.45 -23.57
CA VAL A 126 -6.39 9.21 -22.96
C VAL A 126 -5.48 8.85 -21.79
N GLY A 127 -5.99 8.15 -20.77
CA GLY A 127 -5.14 7.58 -19.72
C GLY A 127 -4.15 6.54 -20.29
N ILE A 128 -2.98 6.43 -19.68
CA ILE A 128 -1.94 5.46 -20.09
C ILE A 128 -1.37 4.72 -18.88
N LEU A 129 -0.73 3.58 -19.13
CA LEU A 129 0.23 2.95 -18.23
C LEU A 129 1.64 3.17 -18.76
N ALA A 130 2.39 4.06 -18.12
CA ALA A 130 3.80 4.26 -18.40
C ALA A 130 4.67 3.25 -17.63
N VAL A 131 5.77 2.83 -18.24
CA VAL A 131 6.72 1.90 -17.63
C VAL A 131 8.10 2.56 -17.52
N PHE A 132 8.70 2.42 -16.35
CA PHE A 132 10.06 2.89 -16.04
C PHE A 132 10.89 1.75 -15.50
N ARG A 133 12.21 1.79 -15.71
CA ARG A 133 13.13 0.86 -15.04
C ARG A 133 13.35 1.33 -13.60
N SER A 134 13.23 0.43 -12.61
CA SER A 134 13.45 0.80 -11.20
C SER A 134 14.91 1.12 -10.89
N SER A 135 15.86 0.64 -11.71
CA SER A 135 17.30 0.85 -11.50
C SER A 135 17.74 2.31 -11.63
N ASP A 136 17.20 3.00 -12.63
CA ASP A 136 17.67 4.30 -13.09
C ASP A 136 16.54 5.29 -13.40
N LEU A 137 15.28 4.93 -13.12
CA LEU A 137 14.09 5.68 -13.52
C LEU A 137 13.99 5.90 -15.03
N GLY A 138 14.73 5.12 -15.83
CA GLY A 138 14.73 5.30 -17.27
C GLY A 138 13.39 4.92 -17.88
N TYR A 139 12.77 5.86 -18.58
CA TYR A 139 11.54 5.64 -19.33
C TYR A 139 11.69 4.50 -20.35
N VAL A 140 10.66 3.64 -20.44
CA VAL A 140 10.62 2.48 -21.33
C VAL A 140 9.62 2.68 -22.45
N GLY A 141 8.41 3.14 -22.11
CA GLY A 141 7.30 3.27 -23.04
C GLY A 141 5.98 3.39 -22.29
N TYR A 142 4.86 3.43 -23.01
CA TYR A 142 3.52 3.41 -22.42
C TYR A 142 2.55 2.57 -23.26
N ALA A 143 1.42 2.18 -22.66
CA ALA A 143 0.26 1.67 -23.38
C ALA A 143 -1.01 2.44 -22.99
N GLU A 144 -1.91 2.66 -23.96
CA GLU A 144 -3.18 3.35 -23.72
C GLU A 144 -4.16 2.48 -22.94
N LEU A 145 -4.80 3.09 -21.94
CA LEU A 145 -5.88 2.50 -21.18
C LEU A 145 -7.22 2.79 -21.87
N SER A 146 -8.23 1.95 -21.63
CA SER A 146 -9.58 2.23 -22.09
C SER A 146 -10.33 3.26 -21.23
N ALA A 147 -9.75 3.69 -20.12
CA ALA A 147 -10.27 4.68 -19.19
C ALA A 147 -9.09 5.41 -18.51
N GLY A 148 -9.31 6.63 -18.00
CA GLY A 148 -8.35 7.26 -17.09
C GLY A 148 -8.17 6.42 -15.82
N SER A 149 -6.97 6.47 -15.21
CA SER A 149 -6.69 5.77 -13.97
C SER A 149 -5.81 6.62 -13.07
N GLY A 150 -6.18 6.75 -11.79
CA GLY A 150 -5.35 7.35 -10.74
C GLY A 150 -4.42 6.36 -10.05
N TRP A 151 -4.63 5.05 -10.21
CA TRP A 151 -3.81 4.02 -9.55
C TRP A 151 -3.61 2.77 -10.41
N ALA A 152 -2.58 1.97 -10.10
CA ALA A 152 -2.37 0.65 -10.68
C ALA A 152 -1.81 -0.34 -9.66
N ALA A 153 -2.33 -1.57 -9.65
CA ALA A 153 -1.81 -2.67 -8.83
C ALA A 153 -1.45 -3.87 -9.72
N ILE A 154 -0.43 -4.65 -9.35
CA ILE A 154 -0.02 -5.83 -10.12
C ILE A 154 -0.11 -7.10 -9.27
N ASP A 155 -0.76 -8.12 -9.81
CA ASP A 155 -0.81 -9.44 -9.17
C ASP A 155 0.48 -10.25 -9.42
N PRO A 156 0.72 -11.37 -8.69
CA PRO A 156 1.91 -12.20 -8.88
C PRO A 156 2.07 -12.79 -10.29
N ASP A 157 0.96 -12.94 -11.03
CA ASP A 157 0.92 -13.41 -12.43
C ASP A 157 1.24 -12.29 -13.45
N GLY A 158 1.48 -11.07 -12.96
CA GLY A 158 1.82 -9.90 -13.74
C GLY A 158 0.63 -9.27 -14.46
N ASN A 159 -0.60 -9.50 -14.00
CA ASN A 159 -1.77 -8.80 -14.50
C ASN A 159 -1.93 -7.46 -13.77
N VAL A 160 -2.28 -6.41 -14.51
CA VAL A 160 -2.45 -5.05 -13.98
C VAL A 160 -3.92 -4.80 -13.70
N TYR A 161 -4.22 -4.38 -12.49
CA TYR A 161 -5.51 -3.86 -12.06
C TYR A 161 -5.42 -2.34 -12.07
N ALA A 162 -6.39 -1.68 -12.68
CA ALA A 162 -6.41 -0.22 -12.81
C ALA A 162 -7.85 0.29 -12.66
N GLN A 163 -8.01 1.53 -12.24
CA GLN A 163 -9.31 2.17 -12.06
C GLN A 163 -10.17 2.05 -13.33
N SER A 164 -11.49 1.97 -13.13
CA SER A 164 -12.46 2.07 -14.20
C SER A 164 -13.33 3.31 -14.01
N GLU A 165 -14.00 3.78 -15.06
CA GLU A 165 -15.01 4.84 -14.94
C GLU A 165 -16.20 4.46 -14.03
N GLN A 166 -16.38 3.16 -13.76
CA GLN A 166 -17.38 2.65 -12.82
C GLN A 166 -16.74 2.49 -11.44
N ASN A 167 -17.19 3.29 -10.47
CA ASN A 167 -16.78 3.18 -9.07
C ASN A 167 -17.10 1.81 -8.40
N THR A 168 -17.80 0.90 -9.07
CA THR A 168 -18.08 -0.47 -8.58
C THR A 168 -17.11 -1.52 -9.13
N LYS A 169 -16.14 -1.12 -9.97
CA LYS A 169 -15.25 -2.03 -10.68
C LYS A 169 -13.87 -1.44 -10.90
N CYS A 170 -12.91 -2.32 -11.17
CA CYS A 170 -11.64 -1.97 -11.80
C CYS A 170 -11.40 -2.84 -13.04
N LEU A 171 -10.58 -2.36 -13.96
CA LEU A 171 -10.19 -3.02 -15.20
C LEU A 171 -8.99 -3.93 -14.95
N ILE A 172 -8.96 -5.07 -15.63
CA ILE A 172 -7.83 -6.01 -15.58
C ILE A 172 -7.18 -6.05 -16.95
N TYR A 173 -5.86 -5.89 -16.99
CA TYR A 173 -5.04 -5.95 -18.18
C TYR A 173 -3.94 -6.99 -18.08
N LYS A 174 -3.60 -7.62 -19.21
CA LYS A 174 -2.38 -8.42 -19.38
C LYS A 174 -1.28 -7.55 -19.93
N LEU A 175 -0.27 -7.21 -19.13
CA LEU A 175 0.96 -6.58 -19.65
C LEU A 175 1.87 -7.64 -20.29
N LYS A 176 2.42 -7.36 -21.47
CA LYS A 176 3.37 -8.24 -22.18
C LYS A 176 4.79 -8.04 -21.68
N TRP A 177 5.07 -8.62 -20.53
CA TRP A 177 6.39 -8.61 -19.88
C TRP A 177 7.53 -9.18 -20.73
N ASP A 178 7.24 -10.00 -21.73
CA ASP A 178 8.22 -10.54 -22.68
C ASP A 178 8.67 -9.53 -23.74
N LEU A 179 7.93 -8.43 -23.92
CA LEU A 179 8.27 -7.36 -24.86
C LEU A 179 9.05 -6.20 -24.20
N ILE A 180 8.98 -6.10 -22.87
CA ILE A 180 9.71 -5.09 -22.09
C ILE A 180 11.21 -5.48 -22.03
N PRO A 181 12.15 -4.54 -22.25
CA PRO A 181 11.98 -3.09 -22.31
C PRO A 181 11.82 -2.49 -23.72
N ASN A 182 11.54 -3.29 -24.76
CA ASN A 182 11.49 -2.77 -26.13
C ASN A 182 10.11 -2.18 -26.50
N GLU A 183 9.03 -2.73 -25.93
CA GLU A 183 7.66 -2.30 -26.20
C GLU A 183 6.80 -2.51 -24.95
N VAL A 184 5.91 -1.56 -24.68
CA VAL A 184 4.88 -1.66 -23.63
C VAL A 184 3.55 -1.96 -24.29
N LYS A 185 2.97 -3.11 -23.98
CA LYS A 185 1.70 -3.54 -24.60
C LYS A 185 0.79 -4.24 -23.61
N ILE A 186 -0.46 -3.79 -23.57
CA ILE A 186 -1.50 -4.37 -22.71
C ILE A 186 -2.63 -4.98 -23.53
N TYR A 187 -3.36 -5.91 -22.91
CA TYR A 187 -4.58 -6.49 -23.46
C TYR A 187 -5.65 -6.50 -22.37
N PRO A 188 -6.88 -6.03 -22.66
CA PRO A 188 -7.97 -6.13 -21.70
C PRO A 188 -8.28 -7.60 -21.43
N MET A 189 -8.32 -7.97 -20.15
CA MET A 189 -8.61 -9.32 -19.67
C MET A 189 -10.01 -9.44 -19.07
N GLY A 190 -10.53 -8.34 -18.51
CA GLY A 190 -11.85 -8.32 -17.90
C GLY A 190 -12.01 -7.17 -16.90
N MET A 191 -12.94 -7.37 -15.98
CA MET A 191 -13.23 -6.44 -14.89
C MET A 191 -13.28 -7.22 -13.58
N PHE A 192 -12.78 -6.60 -12.52
CA PHE A 192 -13.01 -7.03 -11.13
C PHE A 192 -14.13 -6.18 -10.54
N THR A 193 -15.07 -6.79 -9.82
CA THR A 193 -16.24 -6.11 -9.27
C THR A 193 -16.14 -6.03 -7.76
N PHE A 194 -16.25 -4.83 -7.21
CA PHE A 194 -16.26 -4.60 -5.77
C PHE A 194 -17.62 -4.99 -5.21
N ARG A 195 -17.59 -5.78 -4.13
CA ARG A 195 -18.78 -6.23 -3.41
C ARG A 195 -18.64 -6.00 -1.93
N ASP A 196 -19.74 -5.70 -1.27
CA ASP A 196 -19.80 -5.63 0.19
C ASP A 196 -19.68 -7.03 0.81
N GLU A 197 -19.67 -7.09 2.13
CA GLU A 197 -19.56 -8.31 2.93
C GLU A 197 -20.73 -9.29 2.65
N SER A 198 -21.87 -8.77 2.18
CA SER A 198 -23.09 -9.50 1.78
C SER A 198 -23.15 -9.83 0.28
N GLN A 199 -22.07 -9.55 -0.47
CA GLN A 199 -21.92 -9.72 -1.92
C GLN A 199 -22.74 -8.78 -2.83
N ASN A 200 -23.37 -7.74 -2.29
CA ASN A 200 -24.00 -6.71 -3.11
C ASN A 200 -22.92 -5.84 -3.78
N LEU A 201 -23.26 -5.17 -4.88
CA LEU A 201 -22.34 -4.21 -5.52
C LEU A 201 -21.98 -3.09 -4.55
N LEU A 202 -20.69 -2.80 -4.45
CA LEU A 202 -20.16 -1.76 -3.59
C LEU A 202 -19.49 -0.68 -4.43
N ALA A 203 -19.92 0.56 -4.28
CA ALA A 203 -19.27 1.70 -4.91
C ALA A 203 -18.13 2.22 -4.01
N ILE A 204 -16.94 2.33 -4.58
CA ILE A 204 -15.76 2.98 -4.02
C ILE A 204 -15.49 4.22 -4.86
N ASN A 205 -15.87 5.39 -4.33
CA ASN A 205 -15.62 6.68 -4.97
C ASN A 205 -14.18 7.13 -4.69
N HIS A 206 -13.65 8.06 -5.48
CA HIS A 206 -12.35 8.72 -5.22
C HIS A 206 -11.24 7.71 -4.90
N GLN A 207 -11.06 6.71 -5.78
CA GLN A 207 -10.01 5.70 -5.61
C GLN A 207 -8.66 6.33 -5.94
N GLN A 208 -7.76 6.42 -4.96
CA GLN A 208 -6.50 7.12 -5.08
C GLN A 208 -5.30 6.18 -5.17
N GLY A 209 -5.36 5.00 -4.52
CA GLY A 209 -4.27 4.03 -4.54
C GLY A 209 -4.72 2.58 -4.45
N GLY A 210 -3.88 1.65 -4.92
CA GLY A 210 -4.16 0.22 -4.85
C GLY A 210 -2.93 -0.68 -4.86
N VAL A 211 -2.93 -1.71 -4.00
CA VAL A 211 -1.86 -2.71 -3.93
C VAL A 211 -2.42 -4.12 -3.73
N ILE A 212 -1.81 -5.09 -4.40
CA ILE A 212 -2.15 -6.51 -4.28
C ILE A 212 -1.09 -7.21 -3.43
N THR A 213 -1.53 -8.10 -2.54
CA THR A 213 -0.63 -8.86 -1.67
C THR A 213 0.26 -9.81 -2.47
N GLU A 214 1.44 -10.17 -1.95
CA GLU A 214 2.38 -11.08 -2.63
C GLU A 214 1.75 -12.44 -2.95
N SER A 215 0.78 -12.89 -2.15
CA SER A 215 0.03 -14.12 -2.43
C SER A 215 -0.96 -14.01 -3.58
N GLY A 216 -1.30 -12.80 -4.01
CA GLY A 216 -2.34 -12.52 -5.00
C GLY A 216 -3.76 -12.75 -4.48
N SER A 217 -3.96 -12.80 -3.16
CA SER A 217 -5.26 -13.12 -2.56
C SER A 217 -6.09 -11.88 -2.21
N LEU A 218 -5.45 -10.77 -1.85
CA LEU A 218 -6.13 -9.55 -1.42
C LEU A 218 -5.70 -8.35 -2.26
N LEU A 219 -6.68 -7.49 -2.56
CA LEU A 219 -6.49 -6.13 -3.05
C LEU A 219 -6.79 -5.16 -1.92
N TYR A 220 -5.80 -4.36 -1.53
CA TYR A 220 -5.96 -3.18 -0.70
C TYR A 220 -6.20 -1.99 -1.64
N LEU A 221 -7.24 -1.22 -1.36
CA LEU A 221 -7.63 -0.06 -2.14
C LEU A 221 -7.89 1.08 -1.18
N VAL A 222 -7.27 2.23 -1.40
CA VAL A 222 -7.47 3.42 -0.58
C VAL A 222 -8.23 4.47 -1.37
N SER A 223 -9.16 5.14 -0.69
CA SER A 223 -10.03 6.12 -1.31
C SER A 223 -10.42 7.26 -0.38
N GLY A 224 -10.67 8.42 -0.96
CA GLY A 224 -11.13 9.64 -0.30
C GLY A 224 -10.80 10.87 -1.13
N LEU A 225 -11.32 12.03 -0.71
CA LEU A 225 -11.06 13.33 -1.33
C LEU A 225 -10.94 14.36 -0.21
N TYR A 226 -10.10 15.38 -0.39
CA TYR A 226 -9.85 16.39 0.64
C TYR A 226 -11.10 17.20 1.06
N ASP A 227 -12.08 17.40 0.17
CA ASP A 227 -13.27 18.24 0.43
C ASP A 227 -14.62 17.50 0.40
N ASP A 228 -14.60 16.17 0.26
CA ASP A 228 -15.80 15.34 0.26
C ASP A 228 -15.56 14.03 1.03
N HIS A 229 -16.65 13.45 1.57
CA HIS A 229 -16.56 12.20 2.31
C HIS A 229 -17.71 11.25 2.01
N TYR A 230 -17.34 10.03 1.62
CA TYR A 230 -18.26 8.92 1.40
C TYR A 230 -18.14 7.88 2.49
N ALA A 231 -19.26 7.20 2.73
CA ALA A 231 -19.37 6.13 3.70
C ALA A 231 -18.44 4.93 3.44
N ASN A 232 -17.73 4.86 2.31
CA ASN A 232 -16.78 3.78 1.98
C ASN A 232 -15.33 4.26 1.87
N ASP A 233 -15.03 5.51 2.18
CA ASP A 233 -13.67 6.04 2.12
C ASP A 233 -12.74 5.43 3.19
N GLY A 234 -11.44 5.62 3.02
CA GLY A 234 -10.38 4.93 3.75
C GLY A 234 -9.88 3.69 3.00
N ILE A 235 -9.30 2.75 3.74
CA ILE A 235 -8.71 1.52 3.19
C ILE A 235 -9.78 0.43 3.13
N ASN A 236 -10.03 -0.12 1.95
CA ASN A 236 -10.90 -1.25 1.69
C ASN A 236 -10.05 -2.47 1.27
N VAL A 237 -10.32 -3.63 1.86
CA VAL A 237 -9.60 -4.88 1.55
C VAL A 237 -10.56 -5.85 0.88
N PHE A 238 -10.25 -6.27 -0.34
CA PHE A 238 -11.08 -7.19 -1.12
C PHE A 238 -10.40 -8.53 -1.33
N ASP A 239 -11.17 -9.60 -1.22
CA ASP A 239 -10.77 -10.93 -1.69
C ASP A 239 -10.80 -10.95 -3.22
N LEU A 240 -9.64 -11.16 -3.85
CA LEU A 240 -9.48 -11.10 -5.31
C LEU A 240 -10.21 -12.22 -6.05
N GLN A 241 -10.54 -13.32 -5.36
CA GLN A 241 -11.28 -14.43 -5.97
C GLN A 241 -12.77 -14.11 -6.12
N THR A 242 -13.37 -13.47 -5.12
CA THR A 242 -14.82 -13.27 -5.01
C THR A 242 -15.28 -11.84 -5.24
N GLY A 243 -14.38 -10.87 -5.12
CA GLY A 243 -14.71 -9.45 -5.11
C GLY A 243 -15.32 -8.96 -3.79
N ARG A 244 -15.45 -9.83 -2.78
CA ARG A 244 -16.06 -9.50 -1.50
C ARG A 244 -15.09 -8.69 -0.63
N ARG A 245 -15.56 -7.57 -0.08
CA ARG A 245 -14.82 -6.82 0.95
C ARG A 245 -14.67 -7.69 2.19
N VAL A 246 -13.42 -7.87 2.63
CA VAL A 246 -13.03 -8.62 3.82
C VAL A 246 -13.14 -7.73 5.05
N ILE A 247 -12.60 -6.52 4.94
CA ILE A 247 -12.63 -5.51 5.99
C ILE A 247 -12.47 -4.12 5.36
N ARG A 248 -12.87 -3.09 6.10
CA ARG A 248 -12.61 -1.68 5.82
C ARG A 248 -11.98 -1.04 7.05
N SER A 249 -11.09 -0.08 6.85
CA SER A 249 -10.59 0.75 7.94
C SER A 249 -11.71 1.57 8.57
N THR A 250 -11.56 1.83 9.85
CA THR A 250 -12.32 2.82 10.62
C THR A 250 -11.67 4.20 10.49
N ASN A 251 -12.37 5.24 10.92
CA ASN A 251 -11.90 6.63 10.94
C ASN A 251 -12.04 7.18 12.37
N GLY A 252 -10.93 7.21 13.11
CA GLY A 252 -10.82 7.73 14.47
C GLY A 252 -10.84 6.70 15.61
N ASP A 253 -11.04 5.41 15.33
CA ASP A 253 -11.07 4.37 16.36
C ASP A 253 -10.62 2.98 15.88
N GLY A 254 -10.51 2.02 16.80
CA GLY A 254 -10.31 0.62 16.46
C GLY A 254 -8.89 0.21 16.04
N LEU A 255 -8.76 -1.08 15.71
CA LEU A 255 -7.48 -1.69 15.33
C LEU A 255 -7.01 -1.20 13.95
N PHE A 256 -7.92 -1.24 12.97
CA PHE A 256 -7.69 -0.83 11.58
C PHE A 256 -8.10 0.62 11.35
N ASN A 257 -7.48 1.53 12.08
CA ASN A 257 -7.77 2.95 12.01
C ASN A 257 -6.98 3.64 10.89
N TYR A 258 -7.67 4.11 9.86
CA TYR A 258 -7.14 5.06 8.89
C TYR A 258 -7.90 6.37 9.09
N GLU A 259 -7.44 7.14 10.06
CA GLU A 259 -8.05 8.40 10.44
C GLU A 259 -7.64 9.50 9.46
N PHE A 260 -8.63 10.18 8.90
CA PHE A 260 -8.46 11.34 8.02
C PHE A 260 -9.66 12.26 8.18
N HIS A 261 -9.42 13.56 8.05
CA HIS A 261 -10.39 14.62 8.26
C HIS A 261 -10.53 15.45 6.98
N PRO A 262 -11.42 15.06 6.05
CA PRO A 262 -11.73 15.88 4.90
C PRO A 262 -12.55 17.11 5.35
N GLY A 263 -12.37 18.24 4.69
CA GLY A 263 -12.89 19.50 5.18
C GLY A 263 -12.85 20.67 4.20
N GLY A 264 -13.45 21.78 4.63
CA GLY A 264 -13.49 23.01 3.85
C GLY A 264 -12.18 23.80 3.90
N TRP A 265 -12.16 25.00 3.31
CA TRP A 265 -10.96 25.86 3.27
C TRP A 265 -10.38 26.24 4.66
N PHE A 266 -11.17 26.13 5.72
CA PHE A 266 -10.75 26.50 7.08
C PHE A 266 -10.59 25.30 8.02
N ASP A 267 -10.78 24.08 7.51
CA ASP A 267 -10.67 22.83 8.25
C ASP A 267 -9.51 22.01 7.67
N ASN A 268 -9.16 20.90 8.32
CA ASN A 268 -8.21 19.92 7.78
C ASN A 268 -8.66 19.46 6.39
N ARG A 269 -7.70 19.22 5.50
CA ARG A 269 -7.95 18.79 4.12
C ARG A 269 -7.21 17.51 3.82
N ASP A 270 -7.34 16.56 4.75
CA ASP A 270 -6.69 15.26 4.63
C ASP A 270 -7.24 14.49 3.42
N GLU A 271 -6.37 14.22 2.45
CA GLU A 271 -6.63 13.40 1.28
C GLU A 271 -5.87 12.07 1.36
N PRO A 272 -6.56 10.93 1.26
CA PRO A 272 -5.89 9.63 1.14
C PRO A 272 -5.22 9.48 -0.23
N GLU A 273 -3.99 8.97 -0.28
CA GLU A 273 -3.21 8.87 -1.52
C GLU A 273 -2.65 7.46 -1.73
N GLY A 274 -1.45 7.30 -2.30
CA GLY A 274 -0.84 6.02 -2.65
C GLY A 274 -0.68 5.00 -1.51
N ILE A 275 -0.53 3.72 -1.87
CA ILE A 275 -0.46 2.60 -0.92
C ILE A 275 0.52 1.51 -1.37
N THR A 276 1.32 0.98 -0.43
CA THR A 276 2.22 -0.14 -0.70
C THR A 276 2.33 -1.12 0.45
N ILE A 277 2.72 -2.36 0.12
CA ILE A 277 3.04 -3.40 1.11
C ILE A 277 4.55 -3.67 1.08
N TRP A 278 5.26 -3.27 2.13
CA TRP A 278 6.66 -3.59 2.39
C TRP A 278 6.84 -4.16 3.79
N ASP A 279 7.19 -5.44 3.95
CA ASP A 279 7.50 -6.00 5.27
C ASP A 279 8.85 -5.48 5.78
N LEU A 280 8.82 -4.37 6.53
CA LEU A 280 9.98 -3.74 7.17
C LEU A 280 10.26 -4.29 8.58
N ASP A 281 9.42 -5.22 9.06
CA ASP A 281 9.69 -5.96 10.30
C ASP A 281 10.48 -7.26 10.04
N ASP A 282 10.76 -7.60 8.77
CA ASP A 282 11.59 -8.74 8.38
C ASP A 282 13.06 -8.49 8.75
N ASP A 283 13.74 -9.50 9.30
CA ASP A 283 15.16 -9.41 9.68
C ASP A 283 16.10 -9.19 8.47
N GLN A 284 15.61 -9.39 7.25
CA GLN A 284 16.31 -9.12 5.98
C GLN A 284 15.89 -7.80 5.32
N ALA A 285 14.91 -7.08 5.86
CA ALA A 285 14.52 -5.78 5.35
C ALA A 285 15.68 -4.78 5.47
N PRO A 286 15.81 -3.80 4.55
CA PRO A 286 16.77 -2.74 4.73
C PRO A 286 16.41 -1.89 5.94
N GLU A 287 17.40 -1.16 6.46
CA GLU A 287 17.12 -0.12 7.45
C GLU A 287 16.23 0.96 6.83
N ALA A 288 15.07 1.20 7.43
CA ALA A 288 14.14 2.27 7.08
C ALA A 288 13.93 3.14 8.34
N PRO A 289 14.65 4.27 8.48
CA PRO A 289 14.66 5.04 9.73
C PRO A 289 13.26 5.42 10.21
N LYS A 290 12.90 4.94 11.42
CA LYS A 290 11.61 5.19 12.11
C LYS A 290 10.37 4.61 11.44
N ILE A 291 10.52 3.82 10.38
CA ILE A 291 9.43 3.16 9.66
C ILE A 291 9.47 1.67 10.00
N THR A 292 8.31 1.11 10.33
CA THR A 292 8.11 -0.32 10.67
C THR A 292 6.75 -0.78 10.15
N GLY A 293 6.47 -2.08 10.21
CA GLY A 293 5.21 -2.65 9.73
C GLY A 293 5.30 -3.24 8.32
N GLN A 294 4.14 -3.49 7.73
CA GLN A 294 4.00 -4.16 6.43
C GLN A 294 3.25 -3.34 5.40
N LEU A 295 2.29 -2.50 5.81
CA LEU A 295 1.46 -1.71 4.91
C LEU A 295 1.68 -0.23 5.21
N HIS A 296 1.93 0.55 4.16
CA HIS A 296 2.24 1.97 4.24
C HIS A 296 1.31 2.74 3.30
N VAL A 297 0.69 3.80 3.80
CA VAL A 297 -0.35 4.56 3.08
C VAL A 297 -0.08 6.04 3.21
N PHE A 298 0.02 6.73 2.07
CA PHE A 298 0.13 8.18 2.08
C PHE A 298 -1.20 8.85 2.36
N MET A 299 -1.09 9.99 3.02
CA MET A 299 -2.15 10.97 3.19
C MET A 299 -1.50 12.33 3.07
N VAL A 300 -2.15 13.24 2.37
CA VAL A 300 -1.72 14.63 2.20
C VAL A 300 -2.70 15.52 2.94
N ASP A 301 -2.25 16.58 3.60
CA ASP A 301 -3.11 17.68 4.05
C ASP A 301 -2.99 18.81 3.03
N ASN A 302 -4.05 19.01 2.24
CA ASN A 302 -4.08 19.97 1.12
C ASN A 302 -4.35 21.40 1.63
N ASP A 303 -3.47 21.83 2.52
CA ASP A 303 -3.39 23.15 3.13
C ASP A 303 -3.07 24.21 2.05
N GLY A 304 -3.61 25.43 2.19
CA GLY A 304 -3.51 26.45 1.13
C GLY A 304 -2.10 27.06 0.93
N SER A 305 -1.07 26.57 1.62
CA SER A 305 0.26 27.16 1.66
C SER A 305 1.40 26.21 1.30
N ALA A 306 1.29 24.93 1.66
CA ALA A 306 2.14 23.81 1.21
C ALA A 306 1.51 22.51 1.73
N ASP A 307 1.60 21.44 0.95
CA ASP A 307 1.02 20.17 1.34
C ASP A 307 1.85 19.47 2.41
N GLU A 308 1.24 19.07 3.52
CA GLU A 308 1.93 18.26 4.52
C GLU A 308 1.64 16.78 4.31
N ILE A 309 2.68 15.94 4.39
CA ILE A 309 2.49 14.50 4.20
C ILE A 309 2.49 13.73 5.51
N TYR A 310 1.69 12.67 5.50
CA TYR A 310 1.65 11.63 6.50
C TYR A 310 1.83 10.29 5.82
N LEU A 311 2.74 9.45 6.32
CA LEU A 311 2.85 8.06 5.88
C LEU A 311 2.40 7.16 7.02
N LYS A 312 1.15 6.70 6.97
CA LYS A 312 0.57 5.83 7.99
C LYS A 312 1.12 4.41 7.84
N HIS A 313 1.36 3.74 8.96
CA HIS A 313 1.96 2.40 8.98
C HIS A 313 1.06 1.40 9.68
N TYR A 314 0.96 0.21 9.11
CA TYR A 314 0.18 -0.88 9.67
C TYR A 314 1.00 -2.16 9.75
N THR A 315 0.78 -2.92 10.82
CA THR A 315 1.36 -4.24 11.00
C THR A 315 0.29 -5.33 11.00
N GLN A 316 0.74 -6.55 10.73
CA GLN A 316 0.00 -7.76 11.04
C GLN A 316 0.44 -8.48 12.31
N THR A 317 1.37 -7.88 13.06
CA THR A 317 2.05 -8.53 14.18
C THR A 317 1.63 -7.91 15.51
N ILE A 318 1.08 -8.76 16.39
CA ILE A 318 0.90 -8.44 17.80
C ILE A 318 2.15 -8.88 18.56
N THR A 319 2.74 -7.98 19.34
CA THR A 319 3.89 -8.29 20.19
C THR A 319 3.41 -8.72 21.59
N VAL A 320 4.03 -9.76 22.13
CA VAL A 320 3.81 -10.26 23.50
C VAL A 320 5.12 -10.21 24.29
N ASP A 321 5.09 -9.57 25.46
CA ASP A 321 6.20 -9.51 26.41
C ASP A 321 5.66 -9.69 27.83
N GLY A 322 5.91 -10.85 28.44
CA GLY A 322 5.43 -11.16 29.79
C GLY A 322 5.99 -10.27 30.91
N ILE A 323 7.10 -9.57 30.66
CA ILE A 323 7.77 -8.70 31.63
C ILE A 323 7.27 -7.27 31.49
N ASN A 324 7.27 -6.73 30.27
CA ASN A 324 7.02 -5.32 30.00
C ASN A 324 5.60 -5.02 29.49
N GLY A 325 4.82 -6.05 29.14
CA GLY A 325 3.52 -5.88 28.50
C GLY A 325 2.36 -5.56 29.42
N ASN A 326 1.28 -5.10 28.79
CA ASN A 326 -0.02 -4.81 29.39
C ASN A 326 -1.15 -5.38 28.50
N ASP A 327 -2.15 -6.03 29.09
CA ASP A 327 -3.24 -6.64 28.33
C ASP A 327 -4.36 -5.66 27.93
N ARG A 328 -4.30 -4.41 28.42
CA ARG A 328 -5.25 -3.34 28.05
C ARG A 328 -4.99 -2.76 26.67
N ASP A 329 -3.76 -2.89 26.17
CA ASP A 329 -3.32 -2.15 24.99
C ASP A 329 -3.37 -3.00 23.72
N TRP A 330 -3.02 -2.42 22.57
CA TRP A 330 -3.19 -3.08 21.28
C TRP A 330 -2.12 -4.14 20.97
N GLY A 331 -1.07 -4.25 21.77
CA GLY A 331 0.03 -5.18 21.50
C GLY A 331 0.96 -4.69 20.39
N ARG A 332 1.19 -3.38 20.31
CA ARG A 332 2.16 -2.78 19.40
C ARG A 332 3.59 -3.11 19.86
N PRO A 333 4.62 -2.97 19.00
CA PRO A 333 6.00 -3.22 19.41
C PRO A 333 6.45 -2.41 20.65
N PHE A 334 5.98 -1.16 20.79
CA PHE A 334 6.25 -0.28 21.92
C PHE A 334 5.25 -0.40 23.07
N ASP A 335 4.20 -1.21 22.91
CA ASP A 335 3.15 -1.42 23.91
C ASP A 335 2.60 -2.87 23.81
N PRO A 336 3.43 -3.86 24.18
CA PRO A 336 3.14 -5.27 23.91
C PRO A 336 2.05 -5.81 24.86
N LYS A 337 1.35 -6.86 24.41
CA LYS A 337 0.48 -7.65 25.27
C LYS A 337 1.30 -8.33 26.36
N LYS A 338 0.73 -8.47 27.56
CA LYS A 338 1.40 -9.19 28.65
C LYS A 338 1.31 -10.70 28.46
N THR A 339 0.19 -11.16 27.92
CA THR A 339 -0.13 -12.58 27.82
C THR A 339 -0.35 -13.01 26.38
N VAL A 340 -0.07 -14.28 26.08
CA VAL A 340 -0.35 -14.83 24.75
C VAL A 340 -1.85 -14.95 24.55
N ILE A 341 -2.61 -15.31 25.60
CA ILE A 341 -4.07 -15.35 25.56
C ILE A 341 -4.67 -13.95 25.33
N GLY A 342 -4.06 -12.89 25.86
CA GLY A 342 -4.47 -11.51 25.60
C GLY A 342 -4.34 -11.13 24.12
N ALA A 343 -3.27 -11.58 23.46
CA ALA A 343 -3.10 -11.41 22.01
C ALA A 343 -4.10 -12.24 21.20
N VAL A 344 -4.32 -13.51 21.56
CA VAL A 344 -5.32 -14.37 20.91
C VAL A 344 -6.73 -13.79 21.04
N ASN A 345 -7.13 -13.33 22.23
CA ASN A 345 -8.43 -12.71 22.45
C ASN A 345 -8.62 -11.45 21.61
N LEU A 346 -7.56 -10.66 21.39
CA LEU A 346 -7.60 -9.48 20.52
C LEU A 346 -7.86 -9.89 19.07
N ILE A 347 -7.13 -10.90 18.56
CA ILE A 347 -7.33 -11.44 17.20
C ILE A 347 -8.75 -11.95 17.02
N GLU A 348 -9.27 -12.69 18.00
CA GLU A 348 -10.64 -13.22 17.94
C GLU A 348 -11.69 -12.12 17.99
N HIS A 349 -11.50 -11.09 18.83
CA HIS A 349 -12.43 -9.96 18.94
C HIS A 349 -12.57 -9.19 17.61
N TYR A 350 -11.47 -8.99 16.89
CA TYR A 350 -11.45 -8.29 15.60
C TYR A 350 -11.59 -9.21 14.39
N HIS A 351 -11.81 -10.51 14.59
CA HIS A 351 -11.83 -11.53 13.54
C HIS A 351 -10.59 -11.46 12.60
N TRP A 352 -9.42 -11.19 13.18
CA TRP A 352 -8.18 -10.90 12.48
C TRP A 352 -7.51 -12.16 11.92
N ASN A 353 -8.14 -12.75 10.90
CA ASN A 353 -7.69 -13.99 10.29
C ASN A 353 -6.43 -13.79 9.43
N GLY A 354 -5.31 -14.38 9.87
CA GLY A 354 -3.99 -14.18 9.26
C GLY A 354 -3.04 -13.31 10.08
N ALA A 355 -3.38 -12.96 11.32
CA ALA A 355 -2.48 -12.23 12.21
C ALA A 355 -1.23 -13.03 12.62
N ARG A 356 -0.16 -12.32 12.98
CA ARG A 356 1.06 -12.86 13.61
C ARG A 356 1.07 -12.49 15.09
N ILE A 357 1.60 -13.37 15.94
CA ILE A 357 1.93 -13.08 17.34
C ILE A 357 3.43 -13.31 17.53
N LYS A 358 4.19 -12.23 17.77
CA LYS A 358 5.63 -12.26 18.06
C LYS A 358 5.85 -12.23 19.57
N ILE A 359 6.34 -13.34 20.13
CA ILE A 359 6.39 -13.60 21.57
C ILE A 359 7.83 -13.51 22.05
N LYS A 360 8.12 -12.55 22.95
CA LYS A 360 9.42 -12.45 23.61
C LYS A 360 9.72 -13.71 24.43
N THR A 361 10.99 -14.09 24.43
CA THR A 361 11.52 -15.23 25.21
C THR A 361 11.03 -15.22 26.64
N GLY A 362 10.57 -16.38 27.11
CA GLY A 362 9.99 -16.50 28.45
C GLY A 362 9.11 -17.72 28.62
N SER A 363 8.48 -17.82 29.79
CA SER A 363 7.48 -18.84 30.11
C SER A 363 6.13 -18.20 30.37
N TYR A 364 5.12 -18.63 29.62
CA TYR A 364 3.75 -18.13 29.63
C TYR A 364 2.84 -19.29 30.08
N PRO A 365 2.53 -19.42 31.40
CA PRO A 365 1.83 -20.57 31.97
C PRO A 365 0.31 -20.51 31.69
N GLU A 366 -0.06 -20.38 30.42
CA GLU A 366 -1.42 -20.14 29.93
C GLU A 366 -1.91 -21.32 29.09
N THR A 367 -3.21 -21.59 29.10
CA THR A 367 -3.83 -22.56 28.17
C THR A 367 -4.41 -21.80 26.99
N LEU A 368 -3.97 -22.11 25.78
CA LEU A 368 -4.45 -21.46 24.57
C LEU A 368 -5.53 -22.30 23.90
N THR A 369 -6.57 -21.61 23.43
CA THR A 369 -7.49 -22.11 22.40
C THR A 369 -7.38 -21.15 21.23
N ILE A 370 -7.09 -21.67 20.04
CA ILE A 370 -6.91 -20.87 18.83
C ILE A 370 -8.03 -21.27 17.87
N SER A 371 -8.94 -20.34 17.58
CA SER A 371 -10.08 -20.57 16.66
C SER A 371 -9.90 -19.93 15.28
N LEU A 372 -8.94 -19.00 15.15
CA LEU A 372 -8.59 -18.33 13.90
C LEU A 372 -7.20 -18.76 13.43
N ARG A 373 -6.96 -18.68 12.13
CA ARG A 373 -5.63 -18.88 11.56
C ARG A 373 -4.73 -17.71 11.96
N MET A 374 -3.56 -18.04 12.50
CA MET A 374 -2.54 -17.10 12.95
C MET A 374 -1.16 -17.76 12.90
N GLN A 375 -0.10 -16.97 12.93
CA GLN A 375 1.28 -17.43 13.05
C GLN A 375 1.84 -17.07 14.43
N LEU A 376 2.49 -18.01 15.10
CA LEU A 376 3.22 -17.75 16.35
C LEU A 376 4.73 -17.70 16.05
N LEU A 377 5.38 -16.63 16.47
CA LEU A 377 6.80 -16.37 16.26
C LEU A 377 7.49 -16.19 17.61
N SER A 378 8.65 -16.81 17.80
CA SER A 378 9.50 -16.55 18.97
C SER A 378 10.47 -15.40 18.70
N ASP A 379 10.68 -14.54 19.69
CA ASP A 379 11.60 -13.40 19.62
C ASP A 379 12.66 -13.47 20.73
N GLY A 380 13.94 -13.50 20.32
CA GLY A 380 15.09 -13.51 21.23
C GLY A 380 15.46 -14.85 21.86
N GLY A 381 14.84 -15.97 21.43
CA GLY A 381 15.09 -17.29 22.03
C GLY A 381 13.85 -18.18 22.27
N LEU A 382 13.92 -19.04 23.28
CA LEU A 382 12.91 -20.06 23.56
C LEU A 382 11.66 -19.47 24.23
N VAL A 383 10.50 -19.72 23.62
CA VAL A 383 9.18 -19.43 24.20
C VAL A 383 8.55 -20.72 24.68
N LYS A 384 8.11 -20.75 25.94
CA LYS A 384 7.34 -21.87 26.51
C LYS A 384 5.93 -21.39 26.82
N ILE A 385 4.94 -22.02 26.20
CA ILE A 385 3.51 -21.74 26.45
C ILE A 385 2.90 -22.96 27.12
N GLY A 386 2.11 -22.73 28.18
CA GLY A 386 1.48 -23.77 28.98
C GLY A 386 2.24 -24.14 30.25
N THR A 387 1.57 -24.91 31.10
CA THR A 387 2.17 -25.45 32.33
C THR A 387 2.89 -26.77 32.01
N THR A 388 4.10 -26.94 32.52
CA THR A 388 4.70 -28.29 32.61
C THR A 388 3.95 -29.04 33.69
N ARG A 389 3.30 -30.14 33.30
CA ARG A 389 2.84 -31.16 34.24
C ARG A 389 3.99 -32.05 34.68
#